data_AF-A0A661AU34-F1
#
_entry.id   AF-A0A661AU34-F1
#
_cell.length_a   1.000
_cell.length_b   1.000
_cell.length_c   1.000
_cell.angle_alpha   90.00
_cell.angle_beta   90.00
_cell.angle_gamma   90.00
#
_symmetry.space_group_name_H-M   'P 1'
#
loop_
_entity.id
_entity.type
_entity.pdbx_description
1 polymer ?
#
loop_
_entity_poly.entity_id
_entity_poly.type
_entity_poly.pdbx_seq_one_letter_code
_entity_poly.pdbx_strand_id
1 'polypeptide(L)'
;MVKDRFRTLKGKPVTARKEVGSVLVVGGGIAGMQAALDLVQNGFHVYMLESSTAIGGVMAQLDKTFPTNDCSMCIMAPKLVECGRDLNIDIITMAEIEEVRGEA
;
A
#
# COMPACT_ATOMS: atom_id res chain seq x y z
N MET A 1 -3.53 -43.92 -14.56
CA MET A 1 -2.46 -44.67 -13.87
C MET A 1 -1.27 -43.74 -13.65
N VAL A 2 -1.37 -42.80 -12.70
CA VAL A 2 -0.23 -42.20 -11.98
C VAL A 2 -0.77 -41.87 -10.59
N LYS A 3 -0.75 -42.88 -9.72
CA LYS A 3 -0.89 -42.69 -8.28
C LYS A 3 0.45 -42.10 -7.76
N ASP A 4 0.38 -41.50 -6.57
CA ASP A 4 1.48 -41.46 -5.59
C ASP A 4 2.61 -40.44 -5.74
N ARG A 5 2.39 -39.12 -5.54
CA ARG A 5 3.51 -38.22 -5.15
C ARG A 5 3.26 -37.03 -4.21
N PHE A 6 2.14 -36.89 -3.50
CA PHE A 6 2.08 -35.90 -2.40
C PHE A 6 1.32 -36.43 -1.19
N ARG A 7 1.87 -37.49 -0.59
CA ARG A 7 1.56 -37.89 0.79
C ARG A 7 2.54 -37.14 1.70
N THR A 8 1.99 -36.65 2.82
CA THR A 8 2.63 -35.96 3.97
C THR A 8 3.00 -34.48 3.84
N LEU A 9 2.01 -33.61 4.12
CA LEU A 9 2.21 -32.53 5.08
C LEU A 9 1.16 -32.69 6.20
N LYS A 10 1.55 -33.39 7.27
CA LYS A 10 0.87 -33.29 8.57
C LYS A 10 1.17 -31.89 9.12
N GLY A 11 0.41 -30.88 8.69
CA GLY A 11 0.37 -29.57 9.32
C GLY A 11 -0.98 -29.41 10.03
N LYS A 12 -0.98 -28.83 11.23
CA LYS A 12 -2.20 -28.48 12.00
C LYS A 12 -3.26 -27.84 11.07
N PRO A 13 -4.57 -28.02 11.32
CA PRO A 13 -5.58 -27.28 10.59
C PRO A 13 -5.35 -25.80 10.88
N VAL A 14 -4.76 -25.09 9.93
CA VAL A 14 -4.80 -23.63 9.94
C VAL A 14 -6.26 -23.32 9.74
N THR A 15 -6.95 -22.98 10.83
CA THR A 15 -8.30 -22.47 10.81
C THR A 15 -8.34 -21.39 9.74
N ALA A 16 -9.03 -21.65 8.64
CA ALA A 16 -9.15 -20.76 7.50
C ALA A 16 -9.93 -19.51 7.95
N ARG A 17 -9.23 -18.62 8.63
CA ARG A 17 -9.65 -17.25 8.81
C ARG A 17 -9.59 -16.69 7.39
N LYS A 18 -10.73 -16.28 6.85
CA LYS A 18 -10.78 -15.53 5.61
C LYS A 18 -10.17 -14.17 5.91
N GLU A 19 -8.85 -14.11 6.03
CA GLU A 19 -8.12 -12.88 6.32
C GLU A 19 -8.20 -12.03 5.06
N VAL A 20 -9.19 -11.15 5.02
CA VAL A 20 -9.00 -9.89 4.30
C VAL A 20 -8.01 -9.13 5.16
N GLY A 21 -6.71 -9.33 4.91
CA GLY A 21 -5.67 -8.65 5.65
C GLY A 21 -5.81 -7.14 5.46
N SER A 22 -5.71 -6.37 6.53
CA SER A 22 -5.52 -4.93 6.41
C SER A 22 -4.03 -4.63 6.41
N VAL A 23 -3.60 -3.68 5.59
CA VAL A 23 -2.20 -3.27 5.48
C VAL A 23 -2.04 -1.82 5.89
N LEU A 24 -1.02 -1.51 6.68
CA LEU A 24 -0.64 -0.14 7.00
C LEU A 24 0.55 0.27 6.10
N VAL A 25 0.36 1.31 5.30
CA VAL A 25 1.39 1.97 4.51
C VAL A 25 1.83 3.23 5.24
N VAL A 26 3.14 3.36 5.47
CA VAL A 26 3.73 4.47 6.22
C VAL A 26 4.44 5.42 5.26
N GLY A 27 3.92 6.64 5.13
CA GLY A 27 4.37 7.66 4.20
C GLY A 27 3.52 7.72 2.93
N GLY A 28 2.91 8.87 2.67
CA GLY A 28 2.08 9.18 1.50
C GLY A 28 2.85 9.77 0.33
N GLY A 29 4.15 9.50 0.20
CA GLY A 29 4.94 9.89 -0.97
C GLY A 29 4.60 9.05 -2.22
N ILE A 30 5.30 9.29 -3.34
CA ILE A 30 5.07 8.57 -4.60
C ILE A 30 5.17 7.04 -4.46
N ALA A 31 6.09 6.55 -3.63
CA ALA A 31 6.27 5.12 -3.37
C ALA A 31 5.12 4.54 -2.53
N GLY A 32 4.70 5.23 -1.47
CA GLY A 32 3.60 4.79 -0.61
C GLY A 32 2.26 4.81 -1.33
N MET A 33 2.00 5.85 -2.14
CA MET A 33 0.82 5.89 -3.01
C MET A 33 0.78 4.71 -3.97
N GLN A 34 1.89 4.38 -4.64
CA GLN A 34 1.92 3.22 -5.54
C GLN A 34 1.71 1.91 -4.77
N ALA A 35 2.37 1.74 -3.62
CA ALA A 35 2.21 0.54 -2.80
C ALA A 35 0.76 0.35 -2.34
N ALA A 36 0.09 1.44 -1.92
CA ALA A 36 -1.31 1.39 -1.53
C ALA A 36 -2.23 0.97 -2.69
N LEU A 37 -2.04 1.55 -3.88
CA LEU A 37 -2.82 1.19 -5.07
C LEU A 37 -2.60 -0.27 -5.47
N ASP A 38 -1.36 -0.75 -5.45
CA ASP A 38 -1.04 -2.15 -5.76
C ASP A 38 -1.70 -3.11 -4.75
N LEU A 39 -1.69 -2.77 -3.46
CA LEU A 39 -2.30 -3.57 -2.40
C LEU A 39 -3.83 -3.61 -2.53
N VAL A 40 -4.48 -2.50 -2.83
CA VAL A 40 -5.93 -2.47 -3.05
C VAL A 40 -6.33 -3.26 -4.29
N GLN A 41 -5.54 -3.21 -5.37
CA GLN A 41 -5.76 -4.05 -6.55
C GLN A 41 -5.66 -5.54 -6.23
N ASN A 42 -4.87 -5.92 -5.22
CA ASN A 42 -4.78 -7.29 -4.71
C ASN A 42 -5.88 -7.66 -3.69
N GLY A 43 -6.82 -6.75 -3.42
CA GLY A 43 -7.96 -6.99 -2.55
C GLY A 43 -7.71 -6.76 -1.06
N PHE A 44 -6.66 -6.03 -0.70
CA PHE A 44 -6.39 -5.64 0.68
C PHE A 44 -7.05 -4.29 1.01
N HIS A 45 -7.45 -4.12 2.28
CA HIS A 45 -7.82 -2.80 2.80
C HIS A 45 -6.56 -2.09 3.30
N VAL A 46 -6.33 -0.85 2.87
CA VAL A 46 -5.11 -0.12 3.15
C VAL A 46 -5.39 1.09 4.05
N TYR A 47 -4.65 1.17 5.14
CA TYR A 47 -4.51 2.40 5.92
C TYR A 47 -3.23 3.09 5.48
N MET A 48 -3.30 4.34 5.06
CA MET A 48 -2.14 5.15 4.67
C MET A 48 -1.89 6.23 5.72
N LEU A 49 -0.74 6.17 6.39
CA LEU A 49 -0.32 7.16 7.36
C LEU A 49 0.62 8.18 6.71
N GLU A 50 0.38 9.47 6.91
CA GLU A 50 1.26 10.55 6.46
C GLU A 50 1.48 11.58 7.58
N SER A 51 2.74 11.92 7.84
CA SER A 51 3.15 12.91 8.83
C SER A 51 2.76 14.34 8.46
N SER A 52 2.71 14.64 7.16
CA SER A 52 2.38 15.95 6.61
C SER A 52 0.87 16.18 6.57
N THR A 53 0.46 17.42 6.29
CA THR A 53 -0.96 17.79 6.11
C THR A 53 -1.60 17.21 4.85
N ALA A 54 -0.79 16.69 3.92
CA ALA A 54 -1.24 16.12 2.66
C ALA A 54 -0.26 15.05 2.15
N ILE A 55 -0.78 14.15 1.32
CA ILE A 55 0.01 13.16 0.57
C ILE A 55 0.68 13.80 -0.65
N GLY A 56 1.72 13.15 -1.18
CA GLY A 56 2.51 13.59 -2.34
C GLY A 56 4.01 13.60 -2.05
N GLY A 57 4.40 13.81 -0.78
CA GLY A 57 5.79 13.79 -0.33
C GLY A 57 6.70 14.78 -1.07
N VAL A 58 7.98 14.43 -1.22
CA VAL A 58 8.98 15.28 -1.88
C VAL A 58 8.64 15.54 -3.35
N MET A 59 8.02 14.57 -4.03
CA MET A 59 7.70 14.68 -5.46
C MET A 59 6.72 15.83 -5.75
N ALA A 60 5.82 16.13 -4.80
CA ALA A 60 4.89 17.25 -4.90
C ALA A 60 5.60 18.62 -4.89
N GLN A 61 6.84 18.68 -4.42
CA GLN A 61 7.65 19.89 -4.33
C GLN A 61 8.54 20.11 -5.58
N LEU A 62 8.59 19.14 -6.48
CA LEU A 62 9.41 19.20 -7.68
C LEU A 62 8.61 19.74 -8.86
N ASP A 63 9.16 20.67 -9.62
CA ASP A 63 8.55 21.10 -10.88
C ASP A 63 8.68 20.02 -11.95
N LYS A 64 9.86 19.40 -12.05
CA LYS A 64 10.24 18.50 -13.12
C LYS A 64 10.98 17.25 -12.65
N THR A 65 10.81 16.15 -13.37
CA THR A 65 11.52 14.89 -13.11
C THR A 65 12.52 14.55 -14.21
N PHE A 66 13.78 14.31 -13.84
CA PHE A 66 14.77 13.71 -14.74
C PHE A 66 14.42 12.23 -15.00
N PRO A 67 14.72 11.64 -16.18
CA PRO A 67 15.39 12.21 -17.36
C PRO A 67 14.47 12.90 -18.37
N THR A 68 13.17 12.65 -18.30
CA THR A 68 12.20 13.08 -19.31
C THR A 68 11.85 14.57 -19.22
N ASN A 69 12.14 15.21 -18.08
CA ASN A 69 11.76 16.58 -17.78
C ASN A 69 10.24 16.81 -17.85
N ASP A 70 9.48 15.77 -17.48
CA ASP A 70 8.03 15.84 -17.32
C ASP A 70 7.67 16.64 -16.08
N CYS A 71 6.49 17.26 -16.09
CA CYS A 71 5.94 17.90 -14.91
C CYS A 71 5.65 16.86 -13.82
N SER A 72 6.26 16.99 -12.64
CA SER A 72 6.09 16.01 -11.55
C SER A 72 4.63 15.88 -11.14
N MET A 73 3.91 17.01 -11.10
CA MET A 73 2.49 17.01 -10.79
C MET A 73 1.67 16.27 -11.85
N CYS A 74 2.03 16.35 -13.14
CA CYS A 74 1.28 15.66 -14.20
C CYS A 74 1.32 14.13 -14.05
N ILE A 75 2.43 13.58 -13.57
CA ILE A 75 2.57 12.13 -13.36
C ILE A 75 2.12 11.67 -11.96
N MET A 76 2.14 12.57 -10.97
CA MET A 76 1.73 12.27 -9.60
C MET A 76 0.22 12.44 -9.38
N ALA A 77 -0.39 13.48 -9.97
CA ALA A 77 -1.80 13.80 -9.83
C ALA A 77 -2.76 12.62 -10.07
N PRO A 78 -2.60 11.76 -11.10
CA PRO A 78 -3.49 10.61 -11.26
C PRO A 78 -3.46 9.68 -10.04
N LYS A 79 -2.27 9.37 -9.50
CA LYS A 79 -2.13 8.52 -8.31
C LYS A 79 -2.71 9.15 -7.06
N LEU A 80 -2.54 10.46 -6.91
CA LEU A 80 -3.11 11.22 -5.80
C LEU A 80 -4.65 11.16 -5.83
N VAL A 81 -5.25 11.36 -7.01
CA VAL A 81 -6.71 11.30 -7.19
C VAL A 81 -7.24 9.88 -7.01
N GLU A 82 -6.53 8.86 -7.49
CA GLU A 82 -6.88 7.46 -7.27
C GLU A 82 -6.84 7.09 -5.79
N CYS A 83 -5.74 7.40 -5.09
CA CYS A 83 -5.62 7.14 -3.66
C CYS A 83 -6.70 7.87 -2.84
N GLY A 84 -6.98 9.13 -3.17
CA GLY A 84 -7.95 9.94 -2.44
C GLY A 84 -9.42 9.60 -2.72
N ARG A 85 -9.71 8.76 -3.72
CA ARG A 85 -11.08 8.36 -4.10
C ARG A 85 -11.37 6.89 -3.86
N ASP A 86 -10.35 6.06 -3.68
CA ASP A 86 -10.55 4.64 -3.41
C ASP A 86 -11.14 4.44 -2.01
N LEU A 87 -12.24 3.68 -1.93
CA LEU A 87 -12.95 3.40 -0.67
C LEU A 87 -12.21 2.38 0.21
N ASN A 88 -11.20 1.69 -0.32
CA ASN A 88 -10.37 0.75 0.42
C ASN A 88 -9.04 1.38 0.85
N ILE A 89 -8.85 2.70 0.68
CA ILE A 89 -7.69 3.45 1.16
C ILE A 89 -8.16 4.50 2.17
N ASP A 90 -7.86 4.25 3.44
CA ASP A 90 -8.08 5.22 4.51
C ASP A 90 -6.82 6.07 4.70
N ILE A 91 -6.88 7.35 4.31
CA ILE A 91 -5.75 8.28 4.43
C ILE A 91 -5.83 9.01 5.78
N ILE A 92 -4.80 8.84 6.59
CA ILE A 92 -4.62 9.47 7.91
C ILE A 92 -3.42 10.42 7.81
N THR A 93 -3.70 11.72 7.72
CA THR A 93 -2.69 12.78 7.65
C THR A 93 -2.36 13.34 9.03
N MET A 94 -1.27 14.09 9.14
CA MET A 94 -0.76 14.67 10.39
C MET A 94 -0.59 13.62 11.50
N ALA A 95 -0.15 12.43 11.13
CA ALA A 95 -0.02 11.32 12.04
C ALA A 95 1.31 10.58 11.85
N GLU A 96 1.85 10.09 12.96
CA GLU A 96 3.11 9.36 13.02
C GLU A 96 2.92 8.05 13.78
N ILE A 97 3.78 7.07 13.50
CA ILE A 97 3.76 5.79 14.21
C ILE A 97 4.49 5.95 15.54
N GLU A 98 3.80 5.62 16.63
CA GLU A 98 4.41 5.60 17.96
C GLU A 98 5.11 4.27 18.26
N GLU A 99 4.45 3.14 17.98
CA GLU A 99 4.98 1.80 18.31
C GLU A 99 4.38 0.73 17.37
N VAL A 100 5.19 -0.29 17.04
CA VAL A 100 4.74 -1.48 16.31
C VAL A 100 4.98 -2.71 17.19
N ARG A 101 3.93 -3.51 17.39
CA ARG A 101 3.97 -4.75 18.20
C ARG A 101 3.48 -5.92 17.34
N GLY A 102 4.10 -7.08 17.47
CA GLY A 102 3.74 -8.30 16.74
C GLY A 102 4.94 -8.97 16.06
N GLU A 103 4.66 -9.97 15.24
CA GLU A 103 5.64 -10.71 14.43
C GLU A 103 5.23 -10.65 12.95
N ALA A 104 6.22 -10.75 12.06
CA ALA A 104 6.05 -10.69 10.60
C ALA A 104 5.82 -12.08 9.98
#